data_AF-A0A8T4ZGR0-F1
#
_entry.id   AF-A0A8T4ZGR0-F1
#
_cell.length_a   1.000
_cell.length_b   1.000
_cell.length_c   1.000
_cell.angle_alpha   90.00
_cell.angle_beta   90.00
_cell.angle_gamma   90.00
#
_symmetry.space_group_name_H-M   'P 1'
#
loop_
_entity.id
_entity.type
_entity.pdbx_description
1 polymer ?
#
loop_
_entity_poly.entity_id
_entity_poly.type
_entity_poly.pdbx_seq_one_letter_code
_entity_poly.pdbx_strand_id
1 'polypeptide(L)'
;MLIQNEKNNEAKIHSIDDLENSHISLAIRQVLIKKVSEDILKEFKNIRELATYIRRKVNPVGVEKSEEFHEVAGVDAGSQVLPLASRRYGIISALVYSASSGRRFFHPPECIELPYTVAGGRSDGVINVRREAKLFETAYSFVQETPQTDLLLIDGPLAFSNLWSIRGSKKDQNRLVDAVNSLLRFCSKNNIAIAGIVKRPSARYLVYHLRLQDSTDLSDSFLLLHALKAGERTELFNPRAALSKIIRQRQFMDVIEHSIYSYYMRLSPNWAIPPFRIDIPAFSINLENEVASYCYWSSIWNGLPLPIARADEEVRISKRFISEVYSEMISYLGTRIGEVSFLAPFWGEKEWIIV
;
A
#
# COMPACT_ATOMS: atom_id res chain seq x y z
N MET A 1 -25.93 67.20 -29.52
CA MET A 1 -24.84 66.28 -29.90
C MET A 1 -24.22 65.77 -28.61
N LEU A 2 -24.31 64.45 -28.39
CA LEU A 2 -23.39 63.54 -27.63
C LEU A 2 -22.70 64.11 -26.37
N ILE A 3 -22.89 63.56 -25.17
CA ILE A 3 -22.17 62.39 -24.61
C ILE A 3 -22.92 62.02 -23.30
N GLN A 4 -23.57 60.85 -23.15
CA GLN A 4 -23.08 59.50 -22.84
C GLN A 4 -22.69 59.24 -21.36
N ASN A 5 -23.61 58.54 -20.67
CA ASN A 5 -23.43 57.42 -19.73
C ASN A 5 -22.36 57.48 -18.62
N GLU A 6 -22.75 57.97 -17.44
CA GLU A 6 -22.19 57.49 -16.17
C GLU A 6 -22.91 56.20 -15.74
N LYS A 7 -22.16 55.10 -15.80
CA LYS A 7 -22.56 53.76 -15.39
C LYS A 7 -22.58 53.65 -13.86
N ASN A 8 -23.76 53.31 -13.35
CA ASN A 8 -23.94 52.43 -12.19
C ASN A 8 -22.93 51.26 -12.23
N ASN A 9 -22.10 51.15 -11.20
CA ASN A 9 -21.52 49.88 -10.76
C ASN A 9 -20.91 50.06 -9.36
N GLU A 10 -21.75 50.38 -8.38
CA GLU A 10 -21.47 50.00 -6.99
C GLU A 10 -21.71 48.49 -6.88
N ALA A 11 -20.63 47.72 -7.05
CA ALA A 11 -20.61 46.32 -6.70
C ALA A 11 -20.80 46.22 -5.17
N LYS A 12 -22.04 45.91 -4.77
CA LYS A 12 -22.38 45.49 -3.41
C LYS A 12 -21.38 44.43 -2.94
N ILE A 13 -20.57 44.81 -1.96
CA ILE A 13 -19.86 43.86 -1.11
C ILE A 13 -20.95 43.17 -0.30
N HIS A 14 -21.37 41.98 -0.74
CA HIS A 14 -22.22 41.12 0.05
C HIS A 14 -21.45 40.68 1.30
N SER A 15 -22.02 40.95 2.47
CA SER A 15 -21.56 40.46 3.76
C SER A 15 -21.52 38.93 3.76
N ILE A 16 -20.49 38.38 4.40
CA ILE A 16 -20.20 36.94 4.52
C ILE A 16 -21.38 36.15 5.15
N ASP A 17 -22.26 36.84 5.87
CA ASP A 17 -23.39 36.24 6.58
C ASP A 17 -24.57 35.85 5.65
N ASP A 18 -24.67 36.42 4.43
CA ASP A 18 -25.83 36.19 3.54
C ASP A 18 -25.71 34.92 2.66
N LEU A 19 -24.58 34.21 2.73
CA LEU A 19 -24.32 32.96 1.97
C LEU A 19 -24.51 31.68 2.82
N GLU A 20 -24.90 31.80 4.08
CA GLU A 20 -24.90 30.70 5.05
C GLU A 20 -26.02 29.65 4.84
N ASN A 21 -26.99 29.84 3.94
CA ASN A 21 -28.24 29.06 4.02
C ASN A 21 -28.70 28.25 2.79
N SER A 22 -27.83 27.84 1.86
CA SER A 22 -28.32 26.91 0.80
C SER A 22 -27.42 25.77 0.34
N HIS A 23 -26.14 25.72 0.70
CA HIS A 23 -25.28 24.62 0.26
C HIS A 23 -24.31 24.16 1.36
N ILE A 24 -24.73 23.13 2.11
CA ILE A 24 -23.90 22.44 3.11
C ILE A 24 -22.53 22.05 2.56
N SER A 25 -22.43 21.71 1.27
CA SER A 25 -21.17 21.41 0.58
C SER A 25 -20.22 22.61 0.53
N LEU A 26 -20.72 23.83 0.31
CA LEU A 26 -19.93 25.05 0.30
C LEU A 26 -19.47 25.42 1.72
N ALA A 27 -20.36 25.30 2.71
CA ALA A 27 -20.02 25.52 4.11
C ALA A 27 -18.93 24.55 4.59
N ILE A 28 -19.08 23.25 4.30
CA ILE A 28 -18.06 22.22 4.59
C ILE A 28 -16.73 22.58 3.91
N ARG A 29 -16.77 22.93 2.61
CA ARG A 29 -15.56 23.29 1.86
C ARG A 29 -14.83 24.47 2.50
N GLN A 30 -15.56 25.52 2.88
CA GLN A 30 -14.95 26.72 3.48
C GLN A 30 -14.33 26.40 4.84
N VAL A 31 -15.05 25.66 5.70
CA VAL A 31 -14.54 25.23 7.01
C VAL A 31 -13.27 24.39 6.84
N LEU A 32 -13.26 23.44 5.91
CA LEU A 32 -12.09 22.60 5.65
C LEU A 32 -10.89 23.42 5.14
N ILE A 33 -11.08 24.28 4.13
CA ILE A 33 -9.99 25.10 3.59
C ILE A 33 -9.39 25.98 4.67
N LYS A 34 -10.24 26.65 5.47
CA LYS A 34 -9.78 27.53 6.55
C LYS A 34 -9.00 26.74 7.59
N LYS A 35 -9.60 25.69 8.15
CA LYS A 35 -9.00 24.92 9.25
C LYS A 35 -7.70 24.24 8.83
N VAL A 36 -7.68 23.58 7.68
CA VAL A 36 -6.49 22.90 7.16
C VAL A 36 -5.37 23.90 6.85
N SER A 37 -5.69 25.06 6.25
CA SER A 37 -4.67 26.07 5.96
C SER A 37 -4.07 26.66 7.22
N GLU A 38 -4.89 26.97 8.23
CA GLU A 38 -4.43 27.47 9.52
C GLU A 38 -3.50 26.49 10.23
N ASP A 39 -3.86 25.20 10.25
CA ASP A 39 -3.06 24.17 10.91
C ASP A 39 -1.72 23.94 10.16
N ILE A 40 -1.75 23.87 8.81
CA ILE A 40 -0.52 23.75 8.00
C ILE A 40 0.40 24.96 8.21
N LEU A 41 -0.15 26.19 8.21
CA LEU A 41 0.67 27.41 8.38
C LEU A 41 1.32 27.48 9.77
N LYS A 42 0.67 26.97 10.81
CA LYS A 42 1.24 26.87 12.17
C LYS A 42 2.38 25.86 12.23
N GLU A 43 2.24 24.72 11.56
CA GLU A 43 3.22 23.63 11.63
C GLU A 43 4.34 23.75 10.60
N PHE A 44 4.17 24.56 9.55
CA PHE A 44 5.07 24.63 8.39
C PHE A 44 6.54 24.82 8.78
N LYS A 45 6.83 25.75 9.70
CA LYS A 45 8.19 26.01 10.16
C LYS A 45 8.80 24.79 10.87
N ASN A 46 8.05 24.17 11.77
CA ASN A 46 8.49 22.99 12.52
C ASN A 46 8.74 21.81 11.59
N ILE A 47 7.85 21.57 10.61
CA ILE A 47 8.02 20.50 9.61
C ILE A 47 9.30 20.72 8.80
N ARG A 48 9.57 21.96 8.37
CA ARG A 48 10.77 22.28 7.59
C ARG A 48 12.05 22.11 8.39
N GLU A 49 12.06 22.53 9.65
CA GLU A 49 13.20 22.35 10.56
C GLU A 49 13.47 20.87 10.80
N LEU A 50 12.41 20.09 11.07
CA LEU A 50 12.50 18.65 11.28
C LEU A 50 12.98 17.90 10.02
N ALA A 51 12.46 18.26 8.84
CA ALA A 51 12.91 17.70 7.57
C ALA A 51 14.39 18.02 7.29
N THR A 52 14.84 19.23 7.60
CA THR A 52 16.25 19.64 7.49
C THR A 52 17.14 18.84 8.45
N TYR A 53 16.68 18.66 9.69
CA TYR A 53 17.37 17.84 10.69
C TYR A 53 17.48 16.39 10.22
N ILE A 54 16.38 15.79 9.76
CA ILE A 54 16.35 14.41 9.24
C ILE A 54 17.29 14.28 8.05
N ARG A 55 17.22 15.19 7.07
CA ARG A 55 18.12 15.18 5.91
C ARG A 55 19.60 15.15 6.33
N ARG A 56 20.00 15.95 7.33
CA ARG A 56 21.37 15.92 7.86
C ARG A 56 21.74 14.62 8.55
N LYS A 57 20.78 13.95 9.19
CA LYS A 57 21.02 12.70 9.93
C LYS A 57 21.04 11.46 9.04
N VAL A 58 20.22 11.42 7.99
CA VAL A 58 20.10 10.26 7.10
C VAL A 58 21.07 10.27 5.93
N ASN A 59 21.77 11.39 5.72
CA ASN A 59 22.77 11.57 4.68
C ASN A 59 22.36 10.98 3.30
N PRO A 60 21.39 11.60 2.60
CA PRO A 60 20.79 11.00 1.41
C PRO A 60 21.82 10.58 0.37
N VAL A 61 21.67 9.35 -0.12
CA VAL A 61 22.50 8.76 -1.17
C VAL A 61 21.79 8.93 -2.50
N GLY A 62 22.49 9.44 -3.50
CA GLY A 62 22.00 9.52 -4.88
C GLY A 62 21.96 8.15 -5.52
N VAL A 63 20.94 7.89 -6.34
CA VAL A 63 20.76 6.63 -7.04
C VAL A 63 20.71 6.88 -8.54
N GLU A 64 21.57 6.19 -9.27
CA GLU A 64 21.58 6.21 -10.73
C GLU A 64 20.59 5.18 -11.27
N LYS A 65 20.02 5.46 -12.45
CA LYS A 65 19.11 4.50 -13.12
C LYS A 65 19.94 3.47 -13.87
N SER A 66 19.74 2.19 -13.56
CA SER A 66 20.44 1.08 -14.20
C SER A 66 19.52 -0.13 -14.37
N GLU A 67 19.78 -0.93 -15.40
CA GLU A 67 19.10 -2.19 -15.71
C GLU A 67 20.06 -3.37 -15.48
N GLU A 68 20.42 -3.61 -14.22
CA GLU A 68 21.37 -4.67 -13.83
C GLU A 68 20.74 -6.05 -13.70
N PHE A 69 19.41 -6.11 -13.61
CA PHE A 69 18.65 -7.35 -13.54
C PHE A 69 17.92 -7.59 -14.87
N HIS A 70 18.06 -8.79 -15.41
CA HIS A 70 17.45 -9.15 -16.70
C HIS A 70 16.11 -9.87 -16.49
N GLU A 71 16.09 -10.86 -15.60
CA GLU A 71 14.90 -11.65 -15.29
C GLU A 71 14.24 -11.14 -14.01
N VAL A 72 13.40 -10.11 -14.15
CA VAL A 72 12.67 -9.50 -13.02
C VAL A 72 11.20 -9.88 -13.01
N ALA A 73 10.69 -10.22 -11.83
CA ALA A 73 9.27 -10.44 -11.60
C ALA A 73 8.73 -9.57 -10.47
N GLY A 74 7.47 -9.13 -10.60
CA GLY A 74 6.72 -8.43 -9.56
C GLY A 74 5.54 -9.26 -9.11
N VAL A 75 5.20 -9.24 -7.83
CA VAL A 75 4.03 -9.94 -7.29
C VAL A 75 3.16 -8.99 -6.47
N ASP A 76 1.85 -9.11 -6.63
CA ASP A 76 0.87 -8.44 -5.79
C ASP A 76 -0.32 -9.38 -5.52
N ALA A 77 -1.13 -9.03 -4.53
CA ALA A 77 -2.34 -9.75 -4.16
C ALA A 77 -3.52 -8.80 -3.94
N GLY A 78 -4.63 -9.12 -4.61
CA GLY A 78 -5.90 -8.42 -4.53
C GLY A 78 -6.91 -9.19 -3.68
N SER A 79 -7.81 -8.46 -3.03
CA SER A 79 -8.99 -9.06 -2.42
C SER A 79 -10.21 -8.19 -2.60
N GLN A 80 -11.38 -8.81 -2.62
CA GLN A 80 -12.65 -8.12 -2.62
C GLN A 80 -13.67 -8.89 -1.78
N VAL A 81 -14.65 -8.18 -1.22
CA VAL A 81 -15.74 -8.79 -0.45
C VAL A 81 -17.03 -8.67 -1.25
N LEU A 82 -17.76 -9.78 -1.41
CA LEU A 82 -19.15 -9.78 -1.85
C LEU A 82 -20.05 -9.80 -0.60
N PRO A 83 -20.77 -8.71 -0.29
CA PRO A 83 -21.60 -8.62 0.91
C PRO A 83 -23.06 -8.98 0.61
N LEU A 84 -23.46 -10.21 0.93
CA LEU A 84 -24.88 -10.58 0.97
C LEU A 84 -25.46 -10.23 2.34
N ALA A 85 -26.77 -10.12 2.46
CA ALA A 85 -27.49 -9.88 3.72
C ALA A 85 -27.33 -11.05 4.70
N SER A 86 -27.16 -12.27 4.19
CA SER A 86 -26.98 -13.47 5.00
C SER A 86 -25.54 -13.65 5.50
N ARG A 87 -24.55 -13.37 4.64
CA ARG A 87 -23.11 -13.55 4.92
C ARG A 87 -22.24 -12.80 3.91
N ARG A 88 -20.94 -12.73 4.18
CA ARG A 88 -19.94 -12.14 3.28
C ARG A 88 -19.09 -13.23 2.65
N TYR A 89 -18.68 -13.02 1.41
CA TYR A 89 -17.67 -13.85 0.74
C TYR A 89 -16.44 -13.01 0.43
N GLY A 90 -15.30 -13.34 1.03
CA GLY A 90 -14.01 -12.74 0.69
C GLY A 90 -13.35 -13.51 -0.44
N ILE A 91 -13.10 -12.86 -1.57
CA ILE A 91 -12.34 -13.40 -2.69
C ILE A 91 -10.91 -12.86 -2.59
N ILE A 92 -9.93 -13.74 -2.73
CA ILE A 92 -8.51 -13.41 -2.66
C ILE A 92 -7.78 -14.01 -3.87
N SER A 93 -6.99 -13.18 -4.55
CA SER A 93 -6.12 -13.60 -5.64
C SER A 93 -4.71 -13.03 -5.46
N ALA A 94 -3.73 -13.67 -6.06
CA ALA A 94 -2.34 -13.22 -6.11
C ALA A 94 -1.77 -13.53 -7.49
N LEU A 95 -0.97 -12.63 -8.04
CA LEU A 95 -0.41 -12.75 -9.38
C LEU A 95 1.03 -12.29 -9.39
N VAL A 96 1.88 -13.08 -10.04
CA VAL A 96 3.25 -12.72 -10.41
C VAL A 96 3.26 -12.34 -11.89
N TYR A 97 3.89 -11.21 -12.19
CA TYR A 97 4.16 -10.72 -13.54
C TYR A 97 5.67 -10.71 -13.79
N SER A 98 6.13 -11.50 -14.76
CA SER A 98 7.52 -11.48 -15.24
C SER A 98 7.68 -10.37 -16.28
N ALA A 99 8.54 -9.38 -16.01
CA ALA A 99 8.72 -8.24 -16.89
C ALA A 99 9.53 -8.56 -18.16
N SER A 100 10.47 -9.51 -18.06
CA SER A 100 11.27 -10.01 -19.19
C SER A 100 10.40 -10.72 -20.24
N SER A 101 9.51 -11.60 -19.80
CA SER A 101 8.73 -12.47 -20.69
C SER A 101 7.28 -12.01 -20.89
N GLY A 102 6.78 -11.11 -20.05
CA GLY A 102 5.36 -10.80 -19.94
C GLY A 102 4.53 -11.98 -19.42
N ARG A 103 5.13 -13.04 -18.86
CA ARG A 103 4.38 -14.18 -18.33
C ARG A 103 3.62 -13.79 -17.06
N ARG A 104 2.38 -14.29 -16.95
CA ARG A 104 1.57 -14.23 -15.73
C ARG A 104 1.61 -15.59 -15.03
N PHE A 105 1.71 -15.59 -13.72
CA PHE A 105 1.62 -16.78 -12.90
C PHE A 105 0.72 -16.52 -11.70
N PHE A 106 -0.25 -17.39 -11.46
CA PHE A 106 -1.17 -17.29 -10.34
C PHE A 106 -1.68 -18.66 -9.93
N HIS A 107 -2.03 -18.81 -8.65
CA HIS A 107 -2.80 -19.94 -8.16
C HIS A 107 -4.30 -19.68 -8.26
N PRO A 108 -5.16 -20.71 -8.30
CA PRO A 108 -6.61 -20.53 -8.24
C PRO A 108 -7.03 -19.58 -7.09
N PRO A 109 -7.96 -18.64 -7.32
CA PRO A 109 -8.44 -17.73 -6.29
C PRO A 109 -8.99 -18.46 -5.05
N GLU A 110 -8.82 -17.87 -3.87
CA GLU A 110 -9.40 -18.38 -2.62
C GLU A 110 -10.73 -17.66 -2.33
N CYS A 111 -11.76 -18.40 -1.96
CA CYS A 111 -13.05 -17.86 -1.49
C CYS A 111 -13.27 -18.24 -0.03
N ILE A 112 -13.62 -17.26 0.80
CA ILE A 112 -13.79 -17.41 2.24
C ILE A 112 -15.18 -16.94 2.63
N GLU A 113 -15.96 -17.81 3.23
CA GLU A 113 -17.24 -17.46 3.84
C GLU A 113 -17.03 -16.83 5.22
N LEU A 114 -17.68 -15.68 5.46
CA LEU A 114 -17.56 -14.90 6.69
C LEU A 114 -18.96 -14.52 7.21
N PRO A 115 -19.37 -15.01 8.40
CA PRO A 115 -20.62 -14.58 9.01
C PRO A 115 -20.51 -13.15 9.56
N TYR A 116 -21.64 -12.45 9.69
CA TYR A 116 -21.68 -11.12 10.31
C TYR A 116 -21.54 -11.14 11.84
N THR A 117 -21.73 -12.31 12.46
CA THR A 117 -21.53 -12.50 13.91
C THR A 117 -20.06 -12.33 14.33
N VAL A 118 -19.13 -12.37 13.37
CA VAL A 118 -17.73 -12.02 13.61
C VAL A 118 -17.62 -10.51 13.69
N ALA A 119 -17.41 -9.99 14.90
CA ALA A 119 -17.25 -8.56 15.19
C ALA A 119 -16.38 -7.86 14.13
N GLY A 120 -16.90 -6.73 13.61
CA GLY A 120 -16.52 -6.06 12.35
C GLY A 120 -15.08 -5.57 12.15
N GLY A 121 -14.12 -6.01 12.97
CA GLY A 121 -12.68 -5.83 12.73
C GLY A 121 -11.91 -7.15 12.54
N ARG A 122 -12.47 -8.30 12.95
CA ARG A 122 -11.80 -9.60 12.84
C ARG A 122 -11.92 -10.21 11.45
N SER A 123 -13.04 -10.00 10.75
CA SER A 123 -13.26 -10.50 9.38
C SER A 123 -12.22 -9.94 8.40
N ASP A 124 -11.99 -8.64 8.45
CA ASP A 124 -11.10 -7.95 7.53
C ASP A 124 -9.65 -8.29 7.86
N GLY A 125 -9.36 -8.56 9.14
CA GLY A 125 -8.09 -9.12 9.58
C GLY A 125 -7.79 -10.49 8.96
N VAL A 126 -8.78 -11.39 8.89
CA VAL A 126 -8.60 -12.73 8.28
C VAL A 126 -8.33 -12.62 6.79
N ILE A 127 -9.14 -11.85 6.05
CA ILE A 127 -8.94 -11.64 4.60
C ILE A 127 -7.55 -11.07 4.33
N ASN A 128 -7.15 -10.03 5.06
CA ASN A 128 -5.85 -9.40 4.85
C ASN A 128 -4.70 -10.37 5.12
N VAL A 129 -4.70 -11.11 6.22
CA VAL A 129 -3.62 -12.07 6.53
C VAL A 129 -3.55 -13.18 5.49
N ARG A 130 -4.69 -13.69 5.03
CA ARG A 130 -4.70 -14.71 3.97
C ARG A 130 -4.30 -14.16 2.61
N ARG A 131 -4.62 -12.91 2.30
CA ARG A 131 -4.16 -12.21 1.09
C ARG A 131 -2.64 -12.11 1.06
N GLU A 132 -2.03 -11.69 2.16
CA GLU A 132 -0.57 -11.69 2.29
C GLU A 132 -0.01 -13.11 2.17
N ALA A 133 -0.58 -14.10 2.86
CA ALA A 133 -0.07 -15.47 2.78
C ALA A 133 -0.09 -15.98 1.32
N LYS A 134 -1.19 -15.76 0.60
CA LYS A 134 -1.34 -16.15 -0.80
C LYS A 134 -0.37 -15.41 -1.72
N LEU A 135 -0.05 -14.14 -1.43
CA LEU A 135 1.00 -13.37 -2.11
C LEU A 135 2.34 -14.12 -2.05
N PHE A 136 2.78 -14.49 -0.84
CA PHE A 136 4.08 -15.15 -0.63
C PHE A 136 4.08 -16.59 -1.17
N GLU A 137 2.99 -17.34 -1.03
CA GLU A 137 2.84 -18.69 -1.60
C GLU A 137 2.92 -18.70 -3.13
N THR A 138 2.28 -17.71 -3.77
CA THR A 138 2.29 -17.57 -5.23
C THR A 138 3.68 -17.18 -5.71
N ALA A 139 4.33 -16.23 -5.03
CA ALA A 139 5.71 -15.84 -5.28
C ALA A 139 6.67 -17.03 -5.16
N TYR A 140 6.54 -17.83 -4.09
CA TYR A 140 7.36 -19.02 -3.85
C TYR A 140 7.21 -20.04 -4.97
N SER A 141 5.98 -20.36 -5.36
CA SER A 141 5.72 -21.34 -6.42
C SER A 141 6.27 -20.86 -7.77
N PHE A 142 6.16 -19.56 -8.07
CA PHE A 142 6.71 -18.99 -9.30
C PHE A 142 8.23 -19.16 -9.40
N VAL A 143 8.97 -18.83 -8.33
CA VAL A 143 10.44 -18.95 -8.35
C VAL A 143 10.92 -20.40 -8.34
N GLN A 144 10.11 -21.34 -7.86
CA GLN A 144 10.39 -22.77 -8.00
C GLN A 144 10.29 -23.22 -9.47
N GLU A 145 9.33 -22.70 -10.23
CA GLU A 145 9.17 -23.00 -11.65
C GLU A 145 10.07 -22.18 -12.58
N THR A 146 10.62 -21.07 -12.06
CA THR A 146 11.38 -20.08 -12.83
C THR A 146 12.69 -19.74 -12.11
N PRO A 147 13.61 -20.73 -11.93
CA PRO A 147 14.82 -20.55 -11.13
C PRO A 147 15.82 -19.55 -11.71
N GLN A 148 15.65 -19.12 -12.97
CA GLN A 148 16.45 -18.08 -13.61
C GLN A 148 16.04 -16.64 -13.22
N THR A 149 15.09 -16.47 -12.29
CA THR A 149 14.69 -15.13 -11.82
C THR A 149 15.86 -14.47 -11.09
N ASP A 150 16.30 -13.30 -11.55
CA ASP A 150 17.38 -12.55 -10.91
C ASP A 150 16.86 -11.73 -9.72
N LEU A 151 15.70 -11.09 -9.90
CA LEU A 151 15.08 -10.20 -8.91
C LEU A 151 13.58 -10.44 -8.81
N LEU A 152 13.11 -10.67 -7.58
CA LEU A 152 11.70 -10.73 -7.23
C LEU A 152 11.31 -9.51 -6.40
N LEU A 153 10.38 -8.72 -6.93
CA LEU A 153 9.79 -7.57 -6.24
C LEU A 153 8.45 -7.96 -5.63
N ILE A 154 8.28 -7.73 -4.34
CA ILE A 154 7.04 -7.97 -3.60
C ILE A 154 6.30 -6.64 -3.39
N ASP A 155 5.02 -6.52 -3.79
CA ASP A 155 4.18 -5.37 -3.43
C ASP A 155 3.70 -5.46 -1.99
N GLY A 156 4.61 -5.16 -1.06
CA GLY A 156 4.34 -5.31 0.35
C GLY A 156 5.60 -5.32 1.20
N PRO A 157 5.42 -5.29 2.51
CA PRO A 157 6.53 -5.31 3.44
C PRO A 157 7.16 -6.70 3.53
N LEU A 158 8.48 -6.76 3.64
CA LEU A 158 9.17 -7.90 4.28
C LEU A 158 9.38 -7.62 5.78
N ALA A 159 9.46 -6.33 6.16
CA ALA A 159 9.51 -5.87 7.54
C ALA A 159 8.10 -5.56 8.07
N PHE A 160 7.44 -6.58 8.60
CA PHE A 160 6.07 -6.49 9.14
C PHE A 160 6.01 -5.76 10.48
N SER A 161 4.97 -4.95 10.68
CA SER A 161 4.66 -4.36 11.98
C SER A 161 3.86 -5.34 12.87
N ASN A 162 3.76 -5.04 14.17
CA ASN A 162 3.01 -5.87 15.12
C ASN A 162 1.49 -5.90 14.88
N LEU A 163 0.96 -5.05 13.99
CA LEU A 163 -0.45 -5.10 13.60
C LEU A 163 -0.82 -6.45 12.99
N TRP A 164 0.13 -7.15 12.36
CA TRP A 164 -0.09 -8.46 11.76
C TRP A 164 -0.30 -9.57 12.79
N SER A 165 0.40 -9.52 13.93
CA SER A 165 0.20 -10.49 15.03
C SER A 165 -1.14 -10.36 15.75
N ILE A 166 -1.86 -9.26 15.54
CA ILE A 166 -3.17 -8.99 16.17
C ILE A 166 -4.32 -9.32 15.19
N ARG A 167 -4.03 -9.51 13.90
CA ARG A 167 -5.01 -9.77 12.85
C ARG A 167 -5.08 -11.26 12.48
N GLY A 168 -6.26 -11.71 12.07
CA GLY A 168 -6.48 -13.09 11.63
C GLY A 168 -6.49 -14.13 12.75
N SER A 169 -6.73 -15.40 12.39
CA SER A 169 -6.60 -16.51 13.33
C SER A 169 -5.13 -16.91 13.49
N LYS A 170 -4.77 -17.58 14.60
CA LYS A 170 -3.41 -18.11 14.79
C LYS A 170 -2.97 -19.05 13.66
N LYS A 171 -3.90 -19.78 13.05
CA LYS A 171 -3.64 -20.63 11.89
C LYS A 171 -3.25 -19.79 10.66
N ASP A 172 -3.98 -18.70 10.40
CA ASP A 172 -3.68 -17.81 9.27
C ASP A 172 -2.35 -17.07 9.47
N GLN A 173 -2.05 -16.68 10.71
CA GLN A 173 -0.77 -16.07 11.08
C GLN A 173 0.39 -17.04 10.83
N ASN A 174 0.28 -18.29 11.28
CA ASN A 174 1.30 -19.30 11.03
C ASN A 174 1.49 -19.55 9.52
N ARG A 175 0.39 -19.66 8.75
CA ARG A 175 0.44 -19.80 7.28
C ARG A 175 1.25 -18.67 6.64
N LEU A 176 1.02 -17.41 7.05
CA LEU A 176 1.80 -16.28 6.55
C LEU A 176 3.28 -16.39 6.91
N VAL A 177 3.60 -16.72 8.17
CA VAL A 177 5.00 -16.90 8.63
C VAL A 177 5.69 -17.99 7.81
N ASP A 178 5.02 -19.13 7.63
CA ASP A 178 5.55 -20.27 6.87
C ASP A 178 5.76 -19.91 5.40
N ALA A 179 4.83 -19.17 4.79
CA ALA A 179 4.95 -18.69 3.41
C ALA A 179 6.14 -17.73 3.22
N VAL A 180 6.27 -16.72 4.09
CA VAL A 180 7.38 -15.77 4.05
C VAL A 180 8.72 -16.49 4.24
N ASN A 181 8.85 -17.32 5.28
CA ASN A 181 10.10 -18.03 5.55
C ASN A 181 10.44 -19.02 4.44
N SER A 182 9.46 -19.70 3.84
CA SER A 182 9.70 -20.62 2.73
C SER A 182 10.21 -19.88 1.49
N LEU A 183 9.62 -18.74 1.14
CA LEU A 183 10.11 -17.89 0.06
C LEU A 183 11.53 -17.41 0.33
N LEU A 184 11.78 -16.79 1.49
CA LEU A 184 13.09 -16.23 1.81
C LEU A 184 14.20 -17.29 1.83
N ARG A 185 13.95 -18.46 2.42
CA ARG A 185 14.90 -19.59 2.40
C ARG A 185 15.21 -20.04 0.98
N PHE A 186 14.20 -20.09 0.11
CA PHE A 186 14.38 -20.53 -1.26
C PHE A 186 15.17 -19.51 -2.08
N CYS A 187 14.82 -18.24 -1.99
CA CYS A 187 15.57 -17.15 -2.63
C CYS A 187 17.02 -17.15 -2.15
N SER A 188 17.25 -17.27 -0.83
CA SER A 188 18.59 -17.34 -0.26
C SER A 188 19.41 -18.54 -0.77
N LYS A 189 18.80 -19.72 -0.91
CA LYS A 189 19.49 -20.93 -1.40
C LYS A 189 19.81 -20.87 -2.89
N ASN A 190 19.01 -20.17 -3.68
CA ASN A 190 19.13 -20.11 -5.13
C ASN A 190 19.70 -18.79 -5.63
N ASN A 191 20.24 -17.93 -4.74
CA ASN A 191 20.79 -16.62 -5.06
C ASN A 191 19.83 -15.70 -5.85
N ILE A 192 18.53 -15.78 -5.56
CA ILE A 192 17.52 -14.89 -6.14
C ILE A 192 17.43 -13.64 -5.26
N ALA A 193 17.67 -12.46 -5.82
CA ALA A 193 17.47 -11.21 -5.11
C ALA A 193 15.98 -11.00 -4.83
N ILE A 194 15.64 -10.48 -3.65
CA ILE A 194 14.25 -10.19 -3.30
C ILE A 194 14.15 -8.86 -2.56
N ALA A 195 13.14 -8.07 -2.90
CA ALA A 195 12.86 -6.81 -2.22
C ALA A 195 11.36 -6.57 -2.04
N GLY A 196 10.98 -6.14 -0.84
CA GLY A 196 9.63 -5.65 -0.55
C GLY A 196 9.49 -4.17 -0.89
N ILE A 197 8.48 -3.82 -1.68
CA ILE A 197 8.20 -2.46 -2.12
C ILE A 197 6.93 -1.97 -1.42
N VAL A 198 7.06 -0.97 -0.53
CA VAL A 198 5.91 -0.42 0.21
C VAL A 198 5.60 0.99 -0.30
N LYS A 199 4.52 1.13 -1.09
CA LYS A 199 4.11 2.39 -1.76
C LYS A 199 3.67 3.50 -0.79
N ARG A 200 3.11 3.14 0.36
CA ARG A 200 2.52 4.07 1.34
C ARG A 200 2.92 3.68 2.76
N PRO A 201 4.20 3.79 3.11
CA PRO A 201 4.68 3.33 4.41
C PRO A 201 4.14 4.26 5.51
N SER A 202 3.22 3.75 6.32
CA SER A 202 2.70 4.47 7.49
C SER A 202 3.52 4.22 8.77
N ALA A 203 4.45 3.27 8.73
CA ALA A 203 5.32 2.96 9.85
C ALA A 203 6.27 4.12 10.19
N ARG A 204 6.63 4.21 11.48
CA ARG A 204 7.54 5.23 12.06
C ARG A 204 8.92 4.64 12.38
N TYR A 205 9.37 3.67 11.60
CA TYR A 205 10.62 2.94 11.87
C TYR A 205 11.84 3.85 11.88
N LEU A 206 11.93 4.80 10.94
CA LEU A 206 13.04 5.76 10.88
C LEU A 206 12.96 6.77 12.03
N VAL A 207 11.76 7.28 12.35
CA VAL A 207 11.54 8.11 13.53
C VAL A 207 12.08 7.41 14.79
N TYR A 208 11.79 6.12 14.96
CA TYR A 208 12.30 5.32 16.09
C TYR A 208 13.79 5.04 16.00
N HIS A 209 14.30 4.80 14.79
CA HIS A 209 15.72 4.61 14.54
C HIS A 209 16.53 5.84 14.98
N LEU A 210 16.06 7.04 14.62
CA LEU A 210 16.65 8.34 14.92
C LEU A 210 16.30 8.88 16.32
N ARG A 211 15.49 8.16 17.10
CA ARG A 211 15.01 8.55 18.45
C ARG A 211 14.22 9.86 18.46
N LEU A 212 13.36 10.06 17.46
CA LEU A 212 12.53 11.25 17.29
C LEU A 212 11.08 11.07 17.75
N GLN A 213 10.75 9.95 18.40
CA GLN A 213 9.37 9.63 18.80
C GLN A 213 8.73 10.68 19.72
N ASP A 214 9.54 11.34 20.56
CA ASP A 214 9.08 12.37 21.49
C ASP A 214 9.05 13.77 20.85
N SER A 215 9.61 13.92 19.65
CA SER A 215 9.72 15.20 18.94
C SER A 215 8.68 15.39 17.83
N THR A 216 8.05 14.32 17.37
CA THR A 216 7.05 14.38 16.29
C THR A 216 6.18 13.13 16.27
N ASP A 217 4.92 13.28 15.90
CA ASP A 217 4.01 12.16 15.63
C ASP A 217 3.81 11.84 14.14
N LEU A 218 4.52 12.57 13.27
CA LEU A 218 4.43 12.40 11.82
C LEU A 218 5.03 11.06 11.36
N SER A 219 4.52 10.55 10.23
CA SER A 219 5.02 9.30 9.63
C SER A 219 6.37 9.51 8.95
N ASP A 220 7.14 8.42 8.81
CA ASP A 220 8.41 8.44 8.06
C ASP A 220 8.18 8.96 6.63
N SER A 221 7.11 8.49 5.97
CA SER A 221 6.76 8.86 4.61
C SER A 221 6.54 10.36 4.42
N PHE A 222 5.89 11.01 5.38
CA PHE A 222 5.60 12.44 5.32
C PHE A 222 6.86 13.28 5.58
N LEU A 223 7.64 12.91 6.60
CA LEU A 223 8.89 13.60 6.91
C LEU A 223 9.90 13.50 5.76
N LEU A 224 10.02 12.31 5.16
CA LEU A 224 10.94 12.06 4.06
C LEU A 224 10.47 12.64 2.73
N LEU A 225 9.16 12.85 2.53
CA LEU A 225 8.65 13.63 1.40
C LEU A 225 9.28 15.03 1.37
N HIS A 226 9.53 15.63 2.54
CA HIS A 226 10.15 16.94 2.67
C HIS A 226 11.69 16.89 2.78
N ALA A 227 12.26 15.74 3.13
CA ALA A 227 13.71 15.59 3.32
C ALA A 227 14.46 15.07 2.09
N LEU A 228 13.83 14.24 1.25
CA LEU A 228 14.44 13.58 0.09
C LEU A 228 13.99 14.22 -1.24
N LYS A 229 14.90 14.25 -2.21
CA LYS A 229 14.64 14.59 -3.62
C LYS A 229 14.44 13.31 -4.44
N ALA A 230 13.79 13.43 -5.59
CA ALA A 230 13.67 12.30 -6.52
C ALA A 230 15.05 11.76 -6.92
N GLY A 231 15.21 10.44 -6.91
CA GLY A 231 16.49 9.76 -7.12
C GLY A 231 17.37 9.69 -5.87
N GLU A 232 16.90 10.13 -4.69
CA GLU A 232 17.62 9.96 -3.43
C GLU A 232 17.01 8.84 -2.58
N ARG A 233 17.86 8.16 -1.81
CA ARG A 233 17.46 7.21 -0.77
C ARG A 233 18.15 7.50 0.57
N THR A 234 17.58 6.98 1.65
CA THR A 234 18.30 6.90 2.94
C THR A 234 19.32 5.77 2.92
N GLU A 235 20.23 5.79 3.89
CA GLU A 235 21.02 4.60 4.24
C GLU A 235 20.12 3.45 4.72
N LEU A 236 20.67 2.23 4.67
CA LEU A 236 20.05 1.03 5.20
C LEU A 236 19.99 1.10 6.73
N PHE A 237 18.85 0.71 7.30
CA PHE A 237 18.69 0.54 8.74
C PHE A 237 17.92 -0.74 9.03
N ASN A 238 17.95 -1.22 10.28
CA ASN A 238 17.22 -2.40 10.71
C ASN A 238 15.90 -1.98 11.41
N PRO A 239 14.72 -2.20 10.80
CA PRO A 239 13.43 -1.88 11.41
C PRO A 239 13.14 -2.58 12.73
N ARG A 240 13.56 -3.85 12.86
CA ARG A 240 13.39 -4.63 14.10
C ARG A 240 14.16 -4.01 15.25
N ALA A 241 15.40 -3.59 15.01
CA ALA A 241 16.22 -2.88 15.99
C ALA A 241 15.67 -1.49 16.33
N ALA A 242 14.93 -0.85 15.42
CA ALA A 242 14.25 0.40 15.69
C ALA A 242 13.01 0.18 16.58
N LEU A 243 12.19 -0.82 16.28
CA LEU A 243 10.98 -1.15 17.03
C LEU A 243 11.27 -1.71 18.42
N SER A 244 12.32 -2.53 18.58
CA SER A 244 12.67 -3.14 19.88
C SER A 244 12.98 -2.10 20.97
N LYS A 245 13.35 -0.87 20.58
CA LYS A 245 13.58 0.24 21.50
C LYS A 245 12.31 0.74 22.18
N ILE A 246 11.14 0.47 21.61
CA ILE A 246 9.85 1.03 22.03
C ILE A 246 8.90 -0.08 22.46
N ILE A 247 8.84 -1.17 21.70
CA ILE A 247 7.90 -2.27 21.93
C ILE A 247 8.63 -3.45 22.53
N ARG A 248 8.27 -3.81 23.77
CA ARG A 248 8.83 -4.95 24.53
C ARG A 248 8.18 -6.31 24.20
N GLN A 249 7.10 -6.32 23.42
CA GLN A 249 6.40 -7.54 23.04
C GLN A 249 7.04 -8.20 21.82
N ARG A 250 6.92 -9.54 21.74
CA ARG A 250 7.38 -10.33 20.59
C ARG A 250 6.72 -9.81 19.31
N GLN A 251 7.57 -9.47 18.34
CA GLN A 251 7.18 -8.88 17.06
C GLN A 251 7.00 -9.97 16.01
N PHE A 252 6.22 -9.67 14.96
CA PHE A 252 6.15 -10.58 13.80
C PHE A 252 7.53 -10.80 13.17
N MET A 253 8.38 -9.77 13.15
CA MET A 253 9.77 -9.88 12.70
C MET A 253 10.64 -10.81 13.57
N ASP A 254 10.19 -11.21 14.77
CA ASP A 254 10.93 -12.18 15.61
C ASP A 254 10.72 -13.63 15.18
N VAL A 255 9.78 -13.90 14.27
CA VAL A 255 9.53 -15.25 13.70
C VAL A 255 9.95 -15.36 12.24
N ILE A 256 10.46 -14.27 11.65
CA ILE A 256 11.08 -14.29 10.33
C ILE A 256 12.55 -14.70 10.48
N GLU A 257 12.98 -15.69 9.72
CA GLU A 257 14.30 -16.33 9.87
C GLU A 257 15.47 -15.46 9.40
N HIS A 258 15.21 -14.58 8.44
CA HIS A 258 16.21 -13.65 7.92
C HIS A 258 16.01 -12.26 8.50
N SER A 259 17.10 -11.62 8.92
CA SER A 259 17.05 -10.20 9.30
C SER A 259 16.68 -9.36 8.07
N ILE A 260 15.69 -8.50 8.23
CA ILE A 260 15.24 -7.58 7.18
C ILE A 260 15.79 -6.19 7.50
N TYR A 261 16.35 -5.55 6.48
CA TYR A 261 16.79 -4.16 6.50
C TYR A 261 15.87 -3.34 5.61
N SER A 262 15.78 -2.05 5.87
CA SER A 262 14.99 -1.15 5.05
C SER A 262 15.76 0.12 4.73
N TYR A 263 15.40 0.73 3.61
CA TYR A 263 15.68 2.13 3.33
C TYR A 263 14.43 2.77 2.75
N TYR A 264 14.40 4.10 2.76
CA TYR A 264 13.36 4.85 2.06
C TYR A 264 13.94 5.47 0.80
N MET A 265 13.18 5.43 -0.28
CA MET A 265 13.61 5.95 -1.58
C MET A 265 12.54 6.80 -2.23
N ARG A 266 12.97 7.93 -2.76
CA ARG A 266 12.11 8.86 -3.48
C ARG A 266 12.17 8.59 -4.98
N LEU A 267 11.20 7.82 -5.48
CA LEU A 267 11.16 7.43 -6.90
C LEU A 267 10.50 8.47 -7.81
N SER A 268 9.65 9.36 -7.26
CA SER A 268 8.89 10.35 -8.03
C SER A 268 9.16 11.79 -7.59
N PRO A 269 9.28 12.76 -8.52
CA PRO A 269 9.35 14.18 -8.19
C PRO A 269 7.98 14.76 -7.79
N ASN A 270 6.87 14.07 -8.06
CA ASN A 270 5.54 14.59 -7.73
C ASN A 270 5.27 14.53 -6.23
N TRP A 271 5.00 15.70 -5.64
CA TRP A 271 4.80 15.93 -4.20
C TRP A 271 3.68 15.09 -3.58
N ALA A 272 2.68 14.67 -4.36
CA ALA A 272 1.53 13.90 -3.85
C ALA A 272 1.87 12.42 -3.58
N ILE A 273 2.99 11.94 -4.09
CA ILE A 273 3.44 10.56 -3.89
C ILE A 273 4.52 10.60 -2.83
N PRO A 274 4.41 9.97 -1.66
CA PRO A 274 5.49 9.93 -0.68
C PRO A 274 6.65 9.00 -1.12
N PRO A 275 7.81 9.02 -0.45
CA PRO A 275 8.86 8.03 -0.67
C PRO A 275 8.37 6.61 -0.36
N PHE A 276 8.88 5.66 -1.13
CA PHE A 276 8.64 4.22 -0.95
C PHE A 276 9.57 3.70 0.15
N ARG A 277 9.13 2.70 0.90
CA ARG A 277 10.04 1.91 1.74
C ARG A 277 10.43 0.65 0.98
N ILE A 278 11.72 0.40 0.87
CA ILE A 278 12.25 -0.83 0.28
C ILE A 278 12.79 -1.69 1.42
N ASP A 279 12.33 -2.94 1.49
CA ASP A 279 12.77 -3.93 2.47
C ASP A 279 13.64 -4.98 1.77
N ILE A 280 14.84 -5.25 2.29
CA ILE A 280 15.80 -6.20 1.72
C ILE A 280 16.25 -7.18 2.83
N PRO A 281 16.21 -8.50 2.60
CA PRO A 281 16.74 -9.46 3.57
C PRO A 281 18.27 -9.45 3.59
N ALA A 282 18.85 -9.86 4.71
CA ALA A 282 20.30 -9.83 4.94
C ALA A 282 21.13 -10.54 3.85
N PHE A 283 20.59 -11.58 3.22
CA PHE A 283 21.30 -12.32 2.15
C PHE A 283 21.32 -11.59 0.80
N SER A 284 20.53 -10.53 0.63
CA SER A 284 20.51 -9.66 -0.57
C SER A 284 21.02 -8.26 -0.26
N ILE A 285 21.60 -8.04 0.92
CA ILE A 285 21.97 -6.69 1.38
C ILE A 285 23.08 -6.05 0.54
N ASN A 286 23.91 -6.86 -0.12
CA ASN A 286 24.99 -6.42 -1.00
C ASN A 286 24.52 -6.05 -2.42
N LEU A 287 23.23 -6.21 -2.69
CA LEU A 287 22.58 -5.84 -3.95
C LEU A 287 21.66 -4.62 -3.75
N GLU A 288 21.82 -3.89 -2.66
CA GLU A 288 20.90 -2.81 -2.30
C GLU A 288 20.96 -1.63 -3.27
N ASN A 289 22.13 -1.36 -3.85
CA ASN A 289 22.31 -0.31 -4.83
C ASN A 289 21.66 -0.71 -6.15
N GLU A 290 21.90 -1.94 -6.57
CA GLU A 290 21.37 -2.54 -7.79
C GLU A 290 19.84 -2.58 -7.74
N VAL A 291 19.26 -3.02 -6.61
CA VAL A 291 17.81 -3.01 -6.38
C VAL A 291 17.25 -1.58 -6.43
N ALA A 292 17.91 -0.61 -5.80
CA ALA A 292 17.50 0.79 -5.83
C ALA A 292 17.54 1.36 -7.26
N SER A 293 18.63 1.10 -7.98
CA SER A 293 18.85 1.53 -9.35
C SER A 293 17.82 0.95 -10.31
N TYR A 294 17.53 -0.35 -10.19
CA TYR A 294 16.50 -1.01 -10.99
C TYR A 294 15.10 -0.47 -10.67
N CYS A 295 14.75 -0.30 -9.39
CA CYS A 295 13.46 0.26 -9.00
C CYS A 295 13.27 1.66 -9.60
N TYR A 296 14.33 2.48 -9.62
CA TYR A 296 14.27 3.82 -10.18
C TYR A 296 14.26 3.88 -11.70
N TRP A 297 14.98 2.96 -12.34
CA TRP A 297 14.98 2.80 -13.79
C TRP A 297 13.61 2.33 -14.30
N SER A 298 13.06 1.28 -13.69
CA SER A 298 11.78 0.67 -14.07
C SER A 298 10.54 1.42 -13.54
N SER A 299 10.74 2.52 -12.81
CA SER A 299 9.64 3.32 -12.25
C SER A 299 8.76 3.92 -13.34
N ILE A 300 7.51 3.48 -13.40
CA ILE A 300 6.45 4.06 -14.23
C ILE A 300 5.42 4.75 -13.34
N TRP A 301 4.41 5.39 -13.96
CA TRP A 301 3.21 5.97 -13.32
C TRP A 301 3.33 6.23 -11.82
N ASN A 302 3.71 7.46 -11.46
CA ASN A 302 3.87 7.85 -10.05
C ASN A 302 5.04 7.18 -9.31
N GLY A 303 6.04 6.66 -10.03
CA GLY A 303 7.28 6.14 -9.43
C GLY A 303 7.19 4.70 -8.95
N LEU A 304 6.25 3.91 -9.45
CA LEU A 304 6.11 2.49 -9.11
C LEU A 304 6.89 1.63 -10.10
N PRO A 305 7.75 0.68 -9.66
CA PRO A 305 8.44 -0.23 -10.57
C PRO A 305 7.47 -1.00 -11.47
N LEU A 306 7.75 -1.07 -12.77
CA LEU A 306 6.92 -1.70 -13.79
C LEU A 306 6.42 -3.11 -13.40
N PRO A 307 7.26 -4.03 -12.89
CA PRO A 307 6.78 -5.38 -12.53
C PRO A 307 5.68 -5.35 -11.46
N ILE A 308 5.81 -4.45 -10.47
CA ILE A 308 4.80 -4.27 -9.42
C ILE A 308 3.54 -3.60 -9.98
N ALA A 309 3.70 -2.56 -10.81
CA ALA A 309 2.56 -1.87 -11.40
C ALA A 309 1.67 -2.79 -12.23
N ARG A 310 2.27 -3.73 -12.98
CA ARG A 310 1.54 -4.74 -13.76
C ARG A 310 0.87 -5.79 -12.89
N ALA A 311 1.56 -6.28 -11.86
CA ALA A 311 0.96 -7.23 -10.92
C ALA A 311 -0.27 -6.63 -10.21
N ASP A 312 -0.16 -5.39 -9.71
CA ASP A 312 -1.25 -4.64 -9.06
C ASP A 312 -2.43 -4.38 -10.00
N GLU A 313 -2.16 -3.94 -11.24
CA GLU A 313 -3.20 -3.71 -12.25
C GLU A 313 -4.00 -4.99 -12.54
N GLU A 314 -3.32 -6.12 -12.74
CA GLU A 314 -3.94 -7.37 -13.18
C GLU A 314 -4.58 -8.19 -12.06
N VAL A 315 -4.06 -8.10 -10.83
CA VAL A 315 -4.63 -8.82 -9.68
C VAL A 315 -5.86 -8.13 -9.09
N ARG A 316 -6.10 -6.88 -9.47
CA ARG A 316 -7.15 -6.04 -8.88
C ARG A 316 -8.55 -6.60 -9.15
N ILE A 317 -9.20 -7.05 -8.08
CA ILE A 317 -10.60 -7.46 -8.10
C ILE A 317 -11.50 -6.23 -7.91
N SER A 318 -11.92 -5.62 -9.02
CA SER A 318 -12.74 -4.40 -8.97
C SER A 318 -14.15 -4.66 -8.44
N LYS A 319 -14.75 -3.66 -7.79
CA LYS A 319 -16.18 -3.70 -7.38
C LYS A 319 -17.10 -3.94 -8.58
N ARG A 320 -16.77 -3.33 -9.73
CA ARG A 320 -17.49 -3.51 -10.99
C ARG A 320 -17.50 -4.97 -11.44
N PHE A 321 -16.34 -5.62 -11.46
CA PHE A 321 -16.24 -7.03 -11.83
C PHE A 321 -17.08 -7.92 -10.91
N ILE A 322 -17.03 -7.69 -9.59
CA ILE A 322 -17.87 -8.46 -8.65
C ILE A 322 -19.37 -8.16 -8.84
N SER A 323 -19.75 -6.94 -9.19
CA SER A 323 -21.14 -6.59 -9.53
C SER A 323 -21.63 -7.36 -10.77
N GLU A 324 -20.79 -7.47 -11.80
CA GLU A 324 -21.07 -8.27 -13.00
C GLU A 324 -21.25 -9.75 -12.64
N VAL A 325 -20.31 -10.33 -11.88
CA VAL A 325 -20.40 -11.73 -11.39
C VAL A 325 -21.64 -11.95 -10.53
N TYR A 326 -21.99 -11.01 -9.65
CA TYR A 326 -23.18 -11.09 -8.81
C TYR A 326 -24.48 -11.08 -9.64
N SER A 327 -24.52 -10.30 -10.73
CA SER A 327 -25.67 -10.26 -11.65
C SER A 327 -25.86 -11.60 -12.37
N GLU A 328 -24.76 -12.25 -12.76
CA GLU A 328 -24.79 -13.63 -13.28
C GLU A 328 -25.28 -14.63 -12.23
N MET A 329 -24.84 -14.49 -10.98
CA MET A 329 -25.30 -15.34 -9.86
C MET A 329 -26.81 -15.22 -9.63
N ILE A 330 -27.38 -14.01 -9.70
CA ILE A 330 -28.84 -13.80 -9.60
C ILE A 330 -29.55 -14.57 -10.70
N SER A 331 -29.10 -14.43 -11.95
CA SER A 331 -29.71 -15.10 -13.11
C SER A 331 -29.64 -16.62 -12.98
N TYR A 332 -28.46 -17.14 -12.62
CA TYR A 332 -28.19 -18.55 -12.48
C TYR A 332 -29.01 -19.19 -11.34
N LEU A 333 -29.01 -18.58 -10.15
CA LEU A 333 -29.73 -19.12 -8.99
C LEU A 333 -31.23 -18.86 -9.08
N GLY A 334 -31.66 -17.73 -9.66
CA GLY A 334 -33.07 -17.47 -9.95
C GLY A 334 -33.67 -18.52 -10.87
N THR A 335 -32.95 -18.94 -11.92
CA THR A 335 -33.40 -20.00 -12.83
C THR A 335 -33.45 -21.38 -12.15
N ARG A 336 -32.54 -21.67 -11.23
CA ARG A 336 -32.43 -22.99 -10.58
C ARG A 336 -33.35 -23.17 -9.37
N ILE A 337 -33.51 -22.13 -8.56
CA ILE A 337 -34.14 -22.21 -7.23
C ILE A 337 -35.48 -21.45 -7.23
N GLY A 338 -35.69 -20.52 -8.16
CA GLY A 338 -36.88 -19.67 -8.21
C GLY A 338 -36.94 -18.59 -7.12
N GLU A 339 -36.03 -18.62 -6.15
CA GLU A 339 -36.02 -17.74 -5.00
C GLU A 339 -34.69 -16.99 -4.87
N VAL A 340 -34.66 -15.75 -5.38
CA VAL A 340 -33.46 -14.88 -5.36
C VAL A 340 -33.24 -14.17 -4.02
N SER A 341 -34.19 -14.27 -3.08
CA SER A 341 -34.14 -13.62 -1.77
C SER A 341 -32.90 -14.03 -0.96
N PHE A 342 -32.38 -15.24 -1.17
CA PHE A 342 -31.15 -15.75 -0.54
C PHE A 342 -29.89 -15.00 -0.97
N LEU A 343 -29.93 -14.30 -2.10
CA LEU A 343 -28.86 -13.44 -2.60
C LEU A 343 -29.05 -11.97 -2.22
N ALA A 344 -30.07 -11.63 -1.41
CA ALA A 344 -30.32 -10.24 -1.03
C ALA A 344 -29.01 -9.56 -0.58
N PRO A 345 -28.67 -8.39 -1.12
CA PRO A 345 -27.44 -7.69 -0.78
C PRO A 345 -27.54 -7.02 0.59
N PHE A 346 -26.41 -6.70 1.21
CA PHE A 346 -26.42 -5.90 2.44
C PHE A 346 -26.85 -4.44 2.17
N TRP A 347 -27.88 -3.97 2.87
CA TRP A 347 -28.48 -2.65 2.62
C TRP A 347 -27.51 -1.50 2.94
N GLY A 348 -27.44 -0.49 2.07
CA GLY A 348 -26.57 0.68 2.23
C GLY A 348 -25.24 0.59 1.48
N GLU A 349 -24.84 -0.59 1.01
CA GLU A 349 -23.71 -0.76 0.09
C GLU A 349 -24.13 -0.43 -1.37
N LYS A 350 -24.63 0.79 -1.58
CA LYS A 350 -25.27 1.25 -2.85
C LYS A 350 -24.37 1.25 -4.09
N GLU A 351 -23.06 1.13 -3.94
CA GLU A 351 -22.13 1.15 -5.08
C GLU A 351 -21.99 -0.20 -5.81
N TRP A 352 -22.57 -1.28 -5.29
CA TRP A 352 -22.43 -2.62 -5.90
C TRP A 352 -23.53 -2.97 -6.89
N ILE A 353 -24.61 -2.20 -6.91
CA ILE A 353 -25.88 -2.64 -7.50
C ILE A 353 -26.47 -1.46 -8.25
N ILE A 354 -26.06 -1.35 -9.52
CA ILE A 354 -26.88 -0.66 -10.50
C ILE A 354 -27.79 -1.76 -11.03
N VAL A 355 -29.03 -1.79 -10.55
CA VAL A 355 -30.10 -2.53 -11.23
C VAL A 355 -30.53 -1.72 -12.43
#